data_AF-A0A3D4ISJ3-F1
#
_entry.id   AF-A0A3D4ISJ3-F1
#
_cell.length_a   1.000
_cell.length_b   1.000
_cell.length_c   1.000
_cell.angle_alpha   90.00
_cell.angle_beta   90.00
_cell.angle_gamma   90.00
#
_symmetry.space_group_name_H-M   'P 1'
#
loop_
_entity.id
_entity.type
_entity.pdbx_description
1 polymer ?
#
loop_
_entity_poly.entity_id
_entity_poly.type
_entity_poly.pdbx_seq_one_letter_code
_entity_poly.pdbx_strand_id
1 'polypeptide(L)'
;SQKDAAALGVDNDAEGRTQLINIVAGGKTIKLPALVQPGQAPGTIGVALGYGRTKVGKVAENLGQNVYPMVALLNGSLNYNITSGVTPTPTDEAYQLAQTQIHQTYMGRSNVIQESVLSEFKKDPQAGREFTKISKWEEKVDPATVSLWKGHDYNNHHWGMAIDLNSCTGCGACIVACNVENNVALV
;
A
#
# COMPACT_ATOMS: atom_id res chain seq x y z
N SER A 1 10.82 -9.57 -6.81
CA SER A 1 9.67 -9.42 -7.74
C SER A 1 8.77 -10.64 -7.69
N GLN A 2 7.59 -10.65 -8.36
CA GLN A 2 6.73 -11.84 -8.46
C GLN A 2 7.46 -13.03 -9.09
N LYS A 3 8.29 -12.78 -10.12
CA LYS A 3 9.10 -13.81 -10.79
C LYS A 3 10.12 -14.44 -9.83
N ASP A 4 10.79 -13.61 -9.04
CA ASP A 4 11.78 -14.10 -8.07
C ASP A 4 11.10 -14.87 -6.93
N ALA A 5 9.95 -14.39 -6.46
CA ALA A 5 9.17 -15.05 -5.41
C ALA A 5 8.71 -16.45 -5.87
N ALA A 6 8.19 -16.56 -7.09
CA ALA A 6 7.82 -17.85 -7.68
C ALA A 6 9.02 -18.80 -7.82
N ALA A 7 10.19 -18.29 -8.23
CA ALA A 7 11.41 -19.09 -8.32
C ALA A 7 11.92 -19.57 -6.95
N LEU A 8 11.69 -18.77 -5.89
CA LEU A 8 12.06 -19.10 -4.50
C LEU A 8 10.97 -19.88 -3.76
N GLY A 9 9.83 -20.18 -4.39
CA GLY A 9 8.70 -20.83 -3.72
C GLY A 9 8.11 -19.99 -2.58
N VAL A 10 8.15 -18.66 -2.70
CA VAL A 10 7.60 -17.71 -1.73
C VAL A 10 6.24 -17.25 -2.22
N ASP A 11 5.23 -17.41 -1.39
CA ASP A 11 3.88 -16.93 -1.66
C ASP A 11 3.35 -16.08 -0.49
N ASN A 12 2.40 -15.19 -0.81
CA ASN A 12 1.63 -14.44 0.15
C ASN A 12 0.16 -14.75 -0.08
N ASP A 13 -0.52 -15.20 0.96
CA ASP A 13 -1.96 -15.44 0.84
C ASP A 13 -2.78 -14.16 1.01
N ALA A 14 -4.09 -14.30 0.83
CA ALA A 14 -5.05 -13.21 0.96
C ALA A 14 -5.26 -12.73 2.41
N GLU A 15 -4.65 -13.35 3.42
CA GLU A 15 -4.76 -12.93 4.82
C GLU A 15 -3.46 -12.31 5.31
N GLY A 16 -2.41 -12.23 4.48
CA GLY A 16 -1.09 -11.71 4.85
C GLY A 16 -0.17 -12.76 5.47
N ARG A 17 -0.52 -14.05 5.41
CA ARG A 17 0.39 -15.14 5.76
C ARG A 17 1.50 -15.24 4.71
N THR A 18 2.70 -15.46 5.21
CA THR A 18 3.91 -15.62 4.43
C THR A 18 4.86 -16.57 5.16
N GLN A 19 6.07 -16.68 4.63
CA GLN A 19 7.17 -17.40 5.25
C GLN A 19 8.34 -16.48 5.54
N LEU A 20 9.15 -16.86 6.52
CA LEU A 20 10.40 -16.21 6.80
C LEU A 20 11.46 -16.62 5.77
N ILE A 21 12.30 -15.67 5.39
CA ILE A 21 13.43 -15.87 4.48
C ILE A 21 14.70 -15.45 5.22
N ASN A 22 15.71 -16.31 5.15
CA ASN A 22 17.07 -15.95 5.56
C ASN A 22 17.73 -15.15 4.44
N ILE A 23 18.12 -13.93 4.74
CA ILE A 23 18.88 -13.07 3.85
C ILE A 23 20.31 -13.06 4.35
N VAL A 24 21.22 -13.57 3.53
CA VAL A 24 22.66 -13.47 3.75
C VAL A 24 23.20 -12.30 2.95
N ALA A 25 23.85 -11.35 3.61
CA ALA A 25 24.53 -10.24 2.97
C ALA A 25 25.70 -9.77 3.84
N GLY A 26 26.86 -9.48 3.24
CA GLY A 26 28.03 -8.96 3.96
C GLY A 26 28.52 -9.87 5.10
N GLY A 27 28.36 -11.19 4.96
CA GLY A 27 28.74 -12.18 5.99
C GLY A 27 27.79 -12.25 7.19
N LYS A 28 26.65 -11.56 7.16
CA LYS A 28 25.60 -11.62 8.18
C LYS A 28 24.36 -12.28 7.62
N THR A 29 23.66 -13.01 8.48
CA THR A 29 22.38 -13.65 8.15
C THR A 29 21.30 -13.02 9.01
N ILE A 30 20.22 -12.57 8.39
CA ILE A 30 19.04 -12.05 9.08
C ILE A 30 17.80 -12.75 8.52
N LYS A 31 16.89 -13.12 9.41
CA LYS A 31 15.61 -13.77 9.08
C LYS A 31 14.50 -12.72 9.04
N LEU A 32 13.82 -12.57 7.91
CA LEU A 32 12.77 -11.56 7.70
C LEU A 32 11.55 -12.15 7.00
N PRO A 33 10.33 -11.67 7.28
CA PRO A 33 9.16 -12.04 6.50
C PRO A 33 9.23 -11.44 5.10
N ALA A 34 8.69 -12.16 4.12
CA ALA A 34 8.68 -11.73 2.72
C ALA A 34 7.33 -11.14 2.32
N LEU A 35 7.37 -9.98 1.66
CA LEU A 35 6.20 -9.40 1.01
C LEU A 35 6.47 -9.27 -0.49
N VAL A 36 5.67 -9.95 -1.29
CA VAL A 36 5.75 -9.95 -2.75
C VAL A 36 5.07 -8.70 -3.28
N GLN A 37 5.88 -7.70 -3.59
CA GLN A 37 5.41 -6.41 -4.10
C GLN A 37 5.39 -6.39 -5.66
N PRO A 38 4.23 -6.16 -6.30
CA PRO A 38 4.17 -5.80 -7.71
C PRO A 38 4.93 -4.49 -7.98
N GLY A 39 5.72 -4.45 -9.05
CA GLY A 39 6.56 -3.30 -9.41
C GLY A 39 8.01 -3.37 -8.90
N GLN A 40 8.35 -4.32 -8.01
CA GLN A 40 9.74 -4.55 -7.63
C GLN A 40 10.54 -5.08 -8.82
N ALA A 41 11.70 -4.48 -9.10
CA ALA A 41 12.58 -4.91 -10.20
C ALA A 41 13.06 -6.36 -10.01
N PRO A 42 13.09 -7.19 -11.06
CA PRO A 42 13.61 -8.57 -10.98
C PRO A 42 15.06 -8.60 -10.47
N GLY A 43 15.37 -9.58 -9.61
CA GLY A 43 16.70 -9.72 -9.00
C GLY A 43 17.00 -8.72 -7.88
N THR A 44 16.01 -7.97 -7.41
CA THR A 44 16.18 -7.00 -6.31
C THR A 44 15.25 -7.31 -5.13
N ILE A 45 15.75 -7.05 -3.92
CA ILE A 45 15.00 -7.17 -2.67
C ILE A 45 15.08 -5.82 -1.95
N GLY A 46 13.93 -5.25 -1.60
CA GLY A 46 13.85 -4.08 -0.74
C GLY A 46 13.73 -4.52 0.72
N VAL A 47 14.51 -3.91 1.61
CA VAL A 47 14.43 -4.16 3.06
C VAL A 47 14.38 -2.83 3.79
N ALA A 48 13.33 -2.63 4.61
CA ALA A 48 13.18 -1.43 5.41
C ALA A 48 14.16 -1.41 6.59
N LEU A 49 14.70 -0.22 6.90
CA LEU A 49 15.53 0.03 8.08
C LEU A 49 14.70 0.65 9.20
N GLY A 50 15.14 0.48 10.45
CA GLY A 50 14.51 1.10 11.63
C GLY A 50 13.84 0.11 12.60
N TYR A 51 13.73 -1.16 12.21
CA TYR A 51 13.23 -2.26 13.04
C TYR A 51 14.36 -2.93 13.87
N GLY A 52 13.98 -3.79 14.81
CA GLY A 52 14.90 -4.57 15.66
C GLY A 52 15.63 -3.74 16.72
N ARG A 53 15.02 -2.64 17.19
CA ARG A 53 15.58 -1.78 18.22
C ARG A 53 15.29 -2.35 19.62
N THR A 54 16.26 -2.29 20.52
CA THR A 54 16.18 -2.95 21.84
C THR A 54 16.00 -2.01 23.03
N LYS A 55 16.11 -0.68 22.84
CA LYS A 55 16.01 0.33 23.92
C LYS A 55 15.16 1.52 23.49
N VAL A 56 13.90 1.25 23.15
CA VAL A 56 12.99 2.24 22.52
C VAL A 56 11.59 2.29 23.11
N GLY A 57 11.36 1.56 24.21
CA GLY A 57 10.06 1.46 24.87
C GLY A 57 9.12 0.44 24.23
N LYS A 58 7.96 0.25 24.86
CA LYS A 58 7.07 -0.90 24.64
C LYS A 58 6.56 -1.09 23.21
N VAL A 59 6.45 0.00 22.43
CA VAL A 59 5.82 -0.03 21.09
C VAL A 59 6.76 -0.63 20.03
N ALA A 60 8.05 -0.29 20.09
CA ALA A 60 9.01 -0.61 19.03
C ALA A 60 10.12 -1.57 19.50
N GLU A 61 10.11 -1.96 20.78
CA GLU A 61 11.10 -2.86 21.34
C GLU A 61 10.94 -4.27 20.78
N ASN A 62 12.02 -4.81 20.22
CA ASN A 62 12.09 -6.14 19.60
C ASN A 62 11.10 -6.38 18.44
N LEU A 63 10.57 -5.31 17.83
CA LEU A 63 9.72 -5.41 16.65
C LEU A 63 10.57 -5.57 15.38
N GLY A 64 10.41 -6.68 14.66
CA GLY A 64 11.18 -6.99 13.45
C GLY A 64 12.67 -7.31 13.74
N GLN A 65 13.55 -7.09 12.76
CA GLN A 65 14.99 -7.36 12.88
C GLN A 65 15.83 -6.16 12.48
N ASN A 66 17.00 -6.02 13.10
CA ASN A 66 17.91 -4.90 12.82
C ASN A 66 18.82 -5.24 11.63
N VAL A 67 18.54 -4.61 10.49
CA VAL A 67 19.26 -4.80 9.23
C VAL A 67 20.39 -3.77 9.04
N TYR A 68 20.47 -2.75 9.91
CA TYR A 68 21.52 -1.74 9.87
C TYR A 68 22.96 -2.31 9.83
N PRO A 69 23.28 -3.43 10.51
CA PRO A 69 24.62 -4.02 10.45
C PRO A 69 25.03 -4.56 9.07
N MET A 70 24.12 -4.67 8.10
CA MET A 70 24.41 -5.06 6.72
C MET A 70 24.77 -3.86 5.82
N VAL A 71 24.50 -2.62 6.27
CA VAL A 71 24.86 -1.41 5.53
C VAL A 71 26.37 -1.30 5.43
N ALA A 72 26.89 -1.17 4.22
CA ALA A 72 28.33 -1.09 3.98
C ALA A 72 28.82 0.35 4.13
N LEU A 73 30.06 0.52 4.58
CA LEU A 73 30.74 1.81 4.52
C LEU A 73 31.60 1.84 3.26
N LEU A 74 31.31 2.75 2.34
CA LEU A 74 32.08 2.94 1.12
C LEU A 74 32.60 4.39 1.09
N ASN A 75 33.92 4.56 1.06
CA ASN A 75 34.57 5.87 1.01
C ASN A 75 34.11 6.84 2.12
N GLY A 76 33.84 6.33 3.33
CA GLY A 76 33.37 7.14 4.46
C GLY A 76 31.88 7.49 4.44
N SER A 77 31.13 7.06 3.43
CA SER A 77 29.67 7.19 3.37
C SER A 77 28.98 5.85 3.62
N LEU A 78 27.83 5.90 4.28
CA LEU A 78 26.95 4.73 4.35
C LEU A 78 26.39 4.45 2.95
N ASN A 79 26.56 3.21 2.51
CA ASN A 79 26.02 2.69 1.27
C ASN A 79 24.93 1.68 1.61
N TYR A 80 23.69 2.06 1.26
CA TYR A 80 22.49 1.27 1.50
C TYR A 80 22.20 0.25 0.40
N ASN A 81 22.96 0.28 -0.70
CA ASN A 81 22.80 -0.61 -1.83
C ASN A 81 23.84 -1.74 -1.76
N ILE A 82 23.36 -2.96 -1.54
CA ILE A 82 24.21 -4.15 -1.55
C ILE A 82 24.06 -4.83 -2.91
N THR A 83 25.10 -4.75 -3.74
CA THR A 83 25.04 -5.18 -5.14
C THR A 83 25.55 -6.60 -5.38
N SER A 84 26.15 -7.25 -4.38
CA SER A 84 26.77 -8.57 -4.53
C SER A 84 26.74 -9.39 -3.25
N GLY A 85 26.74 -10.72 -3.40
CA GLY A 85 26.80 -11.64 -2.26
C GLY A 85 25.52 -11.66 -1.42
N VAL A 86 24.38 -11.34 -2.05
CA VAL A 86 23.06 -11.44 -1.42
C VAL A 86 22.45 -12.79 -1.80
N THR A 87 22.19 -13.62 -0.81
CA THR A 87 21.54 -14.92 -1.01
C THR A 87 20.27 -14.99 -0.18
N PRO A 88 19.08 -14.96 -0.80
CA PRO A 88 17.82 -15.26 -0.14
C PRO A 88 17.61 -16.77 -0.09
N THR A 89 17.38 -17.32 1.10
CA THR A 89 17.03 -18.73 1.30
C THR A 89 15.68 -18.81 2.01
N PRO A 90 14.64 -19.37 1.36
CA PRO A 90 13.34 -19.56 2.00
C PRO A 90 13.46 -20.53 3.18
N THR A 91 12.57 -20.37 4.16
CA THR A 91 12.45 -21.28 5.31
C THR A 91 11.01 -21.75 5.43
N ASP A 92 10.77 -22.86 6.13
CA ASP A 92 9.43 -23.42 6.36
C ASP A 92 8.68 -22.72 7.51
N GLU A 93 9.27 -21.68 8.10
CA GLU A 93 8.66 -20.94 9.21
C GLU A 93 7.61 -19.96 8.69
N ALA A 94 6.34 -20.25 8.97
CA ALA A 94 5.23 -19.35 8.67
C ALA A 94 5.27 -18.08 9.52
N TYR A 95 4.82 -16.97 8.93
CA TYR A 95 4.73 -15.66 9.57
C TYR A 95 3.48 -14.92 9.09
N GLN A 96 2.83 -14.17 9.99
CA GLN A 96 1.67 -13.35 9.67
C GLN A 96 2.07 -11.88 9.61
N LEU A 97 1.94 -11.25 8.44
CA LEU A 97 2.07 -9.80 8.30
C LEU A 97 0.75 -9.12 8.66
N ALA A 98 0.82 -8.12 9.53
CA ALA A 98 -0.33 -7.26 9.81
C ALA A 98 -0.49 -6.25 8.67
N GLN A 99 -1.59 -6.36 7.90
CA GLN A 99 -1.90 -5.48 6.79
C GLN A 99 -3.33 -4.97 6.91
N THR A 100 -3.55 -3.70 6.58
CA THR A 100 -4.89 -3.10 6.52
C THR A 100 -5.59 -3.39 5.19
N GLN A 101 -4.83 -3.56 4.11
CA GLN A 101 -5.32 -3.95 2.79
C GLN A 101 -4.79 -5.33 2.41
N ILE A 102 -5.73 -6.22 2.08
CA ILE A 102 -5.43 -7.62 1.75
C ILE A 102 -5.64 -7.98 0.27
N HIS A 103 -6.40 -7.16 -0.48
CA HIS A 103 -6.59 -7.31 -1.92
C HIS A 103 -5.64 -6.39 -2.68
N GLN A 104 -4.91 -6.93 -3.67
CA GLN A 104 -3.88 -6.19 -4.42
C GLN A 104 -4.37 -5.67 -5.78
N THR A 105 -5.62 -5.95 -6.17
CA THR A 105 -6.23 -5.48 -7.41
C THR A 105 -7.63 -4.93 -7.15
N TYR A 106 -8.07 -3.97 -7.96
CA TYR A 106 -9.41 -3.39 -7.86
C TYR A 106 -10.45 -4.11 -8.75
N MET A 107 -10.07 -5.22 -9.39
CA MET A 107 -10.95 -6.09 -10.19
C MET A 107 -11.79 -5.38 -11.26
N GLY A 108 -11.27 -4.30 -11.85
CA GLY A 108 -11.97 -3.53 -12.89
C GLY A 108 -13.18 -2.73 -12.36
N ARG A 109 -13.29 -2.52 -11.05
CA ARG A 109 -14.35 -1.73 -10.42
C ARG A 109 -14.17 -0.24 -10.73
N SER A 110 -14.85 0.23 -11.78
CA SER A 110 -14.82 1.61 -12.27
C SER A 110 -15.37 2.66 -11.30
N ASN A 111 -16.11 2.24 -10.27
CA ASN A 111 -16.63 3.13 -9.23
C ASN A 111 -15.59 3.48 -8.15
N VAL A 112 -14.41 2.83 -8.13
CA VAL A 112 -13.37 3.09 -7.12
C VAL A 112 -12.38 4.15 -7.60
N ILE A 113 -11.81 3.97 -8.79
CA ILE A 113 -10.90 4.92 -9.43
C ILE A 113 -11.33 5.05 -10.89
N GLN A 114 -11.54 6.28 -11.34
CA GLN A 114 -11.84 6.61 -12.74
C GLN A 114 -10.64 7.36 -13.31
N GLU A 115 -9.92 6.71 -14.22
CA GLU A 115 -8.69 7.22 -14.81
C GLU A 115 -8.90 7.61 -16.26
N SER A 116 -8.14 8.61 -16.72
CA SER A 116 -8.03 8.96 -18.14
C SER A 116 -6.63 9.47 -18.42
N VAL A 117 -6.27 9.56 -19.69
CA VAL A 117 -5.01 10.15 -20.14
C VAL A 117 -5.20 11.61 -20.52
N LEU A 118 -4.16 12.42 -20.32
CA LEU A 118 -4.21 13.86 -20.58
C LEU A 118 -4.65 14.21 -22.02
N SER A 119 -4.30 13.38 -23.00
CA SER A 119 -4.67 13.58 -24.41
C SER A 119 -6.17 13.43 -24.67
N GLU A 120 -6.87 12.59 -23.91
CA GLU A 120 -8.31 12.41 -23.97
C GLU A 120 -9.03 13.49 -23.16
N PHE A 121 -8.55 13.76 -21.95
CA PHE A 121 -9.08 14.81 -21.09
C PHE A 121 -9.09 16.20 -21.75
N LYS A 122 -8.07 16.51 -22.56
CA LYS A 122 -8.00 17.76 -23.33
C LYS A 122 -9.10 17.89 -24.39
N LYS A 123 -9.58 16.77 -24.93
CA LYS A 123 -10.66 16.73 -25.93
C LYS A 123 -12.03 16.72 -25.25
N ASP A 124 -12.15 15.99 -24.15
CA ASP A 124 -13.35 15.87 -23.35
C ASP A 124 -13.00 15.88 -21.84
N PRO A 125 -13.40 16.92 -21.09
CA PRO A 125 -13.18 16.97 -19.63
C PRO A 125 -13.85 15.84 -18.84
N GLN A 126 -14.76 15.09 -19.46
CA GLN A 126 -15.42 13.93 -18.87
C GLN A 126 -14.80 12.59 -19.28
N ALA A 127 -13.70 12.60 -20.04
CA ALA A 127 -13.02 11.38 -20.45
C ALA A 127 -12.69 10.46 -19.26
N GLY A 128 -12.93 9.16 -19.43
CA GLY A 128 -12.71 8.14 -18.40
C GLY A 128 -13.73 8.14 -17.26
N ARG A 129 -14.65 9.11 -17.20
CA ARG A 129 -15.70 9.12 -16.18
C ARG A 129 -16.86 8.23 -16.57
N GLU A 130 -17.27 7.37 -15.64
CA GLU A 130 -18.48 6.57 -15.78
C GLU A 130 -19.59 7.16 -14.91
N PHE A 131 -20.69 7.53 -15.56
CA PHE A 131 -21.91 7.99 -14.91
C PHE A 131 -22.97 6.90 -15.00
N THR A 132 -23.17 6.15 -13.91
CA THR A 132 -24.25 5.17 -13.83
C THR A 132 -25.60 5.88 -13.95
N LYS A 133 -26.53 5.31 -14.73
CA LYS A 133 -27.91 5.79 -14.87
C LYS A 133 -28.89 4.69 -14.51
N ILE A 134 -30.02 5.09 -13.92
CA ILE A 134 -31.13 4.20 -13.57
C ILE A 134 -32.31 4.41 -14.53
N SER A 135 -33.04 3.35 -14.84
CA SER A 135 -34.21 3.42 -15.72
C SER A 135 -35.46 3.82 -14.93
N LYS A 136 -36.14 4.87 -15.39
CA LYS A 136 -37.58 5.10 -15.17
C LYS A 136 -38.37 4.49 -16.34
N TRP A 137 -39.70 4.55 -16.25
CA TRP A 137 -40.58 3.95 -17.26
C TRP A 137 -40.29 4.39 -18.70
N GLU A 138 -39.86 5.64 -18.92
CA GLU A 138 -39.68 6.21 -20.27
C GLU A 138 -38.27 6.77 -20.52
N GLU A 139 -37.42 6.87 -19.50
CA GLU A 139 -36.11 7.52 -19.61
C GLU A 139 -35.07 6.97 -18.63
N LYS A 140 -33.79 7.21 -18.92
CA LYS A 140 -32.70 6.95 -17.98
C LYS A 140 -32.34 8.24 -17.25
N VAL A 141 -32.36 8.20 -15.92
CA VAL A 141 -32.08 9.36 -15.06
C VAL A 141 -30.87 9.12 -14.17
N ASP A 142 -30.39 10.20 -13.56
CA ASP A 142 -29.33 10.11 -12.56
C ASP A 142 -29.82 9.41 -11.29
N PRO A 143 -29.04 8.47 -10.71
CA PRO A 143 -29.40 7.78 -9.47
C PRO A 143 -29.82 8.73 -8.35
N ALA A 144 -29.21 9.91 -8.23
CA ALA A 144 -29.52 10.87 -7.17
C ALA A 144 -30.92 11.50 -7.28
N THR A 145 -31.58 11.41 -8.44
CA THR A 145 -32.88 12.05 -8.69
C THR A 145 -34.08 11.18 -8.27
N VAL A 146 -33.84 9.92 -7.90
CA VAL A 146 -34.89 8.98 -7.51
C VAL A 146 -34.64 8.54 -6.08
N SER A 147 -35.57 8.90 -5.21
CA SER A 147 -35.60 8.44 -3.82
C SER A 147 -37.03 8.18 -3.41
N LEU A 148 -37.25 7.10 -2.66
CA LEU A 148 -38.53 6.84 -1.98
C LEU A 148 -38.75 7.77 -0.77
N TRP A 149 -37.68 8.46 -0.35
CA TRP A 149 -37.65 9.31 0.83
C TRP A 149 -37.67 10.78 0.42
N LYS A 150 -38.30 11.62 1.23
CA LYS A 150 -38.20 13.08 1.06
C LYS A 150 -36.78 13.52 1.44
N GLY A 151 -36.20 14.42 0.65
CA GLY A 151 -34.92 15.04 0.97
C GLY A 151 -34.99 15.94 2.20
N HIS A 152 -33.83 16.33 2.71
CA HIS A 152 -33.69 17.30 3.79
C HIS A 152 -33.25 18.65 3.22
N ASP A 153 -33.86 19.72 3.72
CA ASP A 153 -33.45 21.09 3.37
C ASP A 153 -32.31 21.53 4.28
N TYR A 154 -31.18 21.90 3.67
CA TYR A 154 -30.02 22.46 4.37
C TYR A 154 -30.09 23.99 4.27
N ASN A 155 -30.71 24.62 5.27
CA ASN A 155 -31.04 26.06 5.25
C ASN A 155 -29.83 27.01 5.42
N ASN A 156 -28.63 26.48 5.67
CA ASN A 156 -27.42 27.27 5.88
C ASN A 156 -26.22 26.61 5.20
N HIS A 157 -25.16 26.26 5.94
CA HIS A 157 -23.99 25.64 5.35
C HIS A 157 -24.22 24.16 5.02
N HIS A 158 -23.91 23.80 3.77
CA HIS A 158 -23.85 22.42 3.30
C HIS A 158 -22.38 22.10 2.99
N TRP A 159 -21.72 21.39 3.91
CA TRP A 159 -20.30 21.10 3.82
C TRP A 159 -20.02 19.95 2.85
N GLY A 160 -19.07 20.16 1.94
CA GLY A 160 -18.57 19.15 1.01
C GLY A 160 -17.05 19.02 1.12
N MET A 161 -16.54 17.83 0.78
CA MET A 161 -15.11 17.55 0.69
C MET A 161 -14.80 17.10 -0.73
N ALA A 162 -13.82 17.73 -1.35
CA ALA A 162 -13.28 17.31 -2.64
C ALA A 162 -11.83 16.87 -2.45
N ILE A 163 -11.48 15.72 -3.04
CA ILE A 163 -10.14 15.15 -3.01
C ILE A 163 -9.63 15.11 -4.45
N ASP A 164 -8.51 15.77 -4.71
CA ASP A 164 -7.79 15.63 -5.97
C ASP A 164 -6.88 14.40 -5.91
N LEU A 165 -7.29 13.33 -6.61
CA LEU A 165 -6.54 12.08 -6.67
C LEU A 165 -5.23 12.20 -7.47
N ASN A 166 -5.09 13.19 -8.37
CA ASN A 166 -3.84 13.39 -9.11
C ASN A 166 -2.71 13.87 -8.20
N SER A 167 -3.05 14.66 -7.19
CA SER A 167 -2.10 15.18 -6.20
C SER A 167 -1.83 14.20 -5.04
N CYS A 168 -2.62 13.11 -4.95
CA CYS A 168 -2.48 12.13 -3.88
C CYS A 168 -1.33 11.14 -4.18
N THR A 169 -0.26 11.23 -3.40
CA THR A 169 0.94 10.37 -3.56
C THR A 169 1.01 9.22 -2.55
N GLY A 170 0.03 9.11 -1.65
CA GLY A 170 0.02 8.08 -0.60
C GLY A 170 0.97 8.36 0.57
N CYS A 171 1.26 9.63 0.87
CA CYS A 171 2.22 10.01 1.93
C CYS A 171 1.80 9.64 3.37
N GLY A 172 0.53 9.27 3.60
CA GLY A 172 0.00 8.85 4.90
C GLY A 172 -0.25 9.97 5.93
N ALA A 173 0.12 11.22 5.62
CA ALA A 173 -0.02 12.34 6.57
C ALA A 173 -1.47 12.64 6.96
N CYS A 174 -2.41 12.49 6.02
CA CYS A 174 -3.85 12.69 6.27
C CYS A 174 -4.41 11.70 7.32
N ILE A 175 -3.89 10.47 7.35
CA ILE A 175 -4.28 9.45 8.34
C ILE A 175 -3.77 9.86 9.72
N VAL A 176 -2.50 10.24 9.85
CA VAL A 176 -1.92 10.67 11.12
C VAL A 176 -2.65 11.90 11.67
N ALA A 177 -2.93 12.90 10.81
CA ALA A 177 -3.67 14.10 11.20
C ALA A 177 -5.06 13.76 11.74
N CYS A 178 -5.80 12.88 11.06
CA CYS A 178 -7.12 12.45 11.51
C CYS A 178 -7.07 11.75 12.88
N ASN A 179 -6.08 10.88 13.11
CA ASN A 179 -5.92 10.17 14.38
C ASN A 179 -5.60 11.13 15.54
N VAL A 180 -4.70 12.11 15.31
CA VAL A 180 -4.31 13.10 16.31
C VAL A 180 -5.46 14.05 16.64
N GLU A 181 -6.16 14.56 15.63
CA GLU A 181 -7.25 15.53 15.82
C GLU A 181 -8.47 14.89 16.52
N ASN A 182 -8.78 13.63 16.21
CA ASN A 182 -9.98 12.95 16.70
C ASN A 182 -9.71 11.97 17.86
N ASN A 183 -8.50 11.91 18.40
CA ASN A 183 -8.12 11.03 19.50
C ASN A 183 -8.46 9.55 19.25
N VAL A 184 -8.21 9.06 18.03
CA VAL A 184 -8.47 7.68 17.66
C VAL A 184 -7.46 6.76 18.36
N ALA A 185 -7.95 5.71 19.00
CA ALA A 185 -7.11 4.74 19.69
C ALA A 185 -6.30 3.88 18.69
N LEU A 186 -5.09 3.51 19.09
CA LEU A 186 -4.24 2.58 18.34
C LEU A 186 -4.68 1.12 18.58
N VAL A 187 -4.56 0.30 17.55
CA VAL A 187 -4.87 -1.14 17.55
C VAL A 187 -3.62 -1.95 17.25
#